data_AF-A0A1A0KZX0-F1
#
_entry.id   AF-A0A1A0KZX0-F1
#
_cell.length_a   1.000
_cell.length_b   1.000
_cell.length_c   1.000
_cell.angle_alpha   90.00
_cell.angle_beta   90.00
_cell.angle_gamma   90.00
#
_symmetry.space_group_name_H-M   'P 1'
#
loop_
_entity.id
_entity.type
_entity.pdbx_description
1 polymer ?
#
loop_
_entity_poly.entity_id
_entity_poly.type
_entity_poly.pdbx_seq_one_letter_code
_entity_poly.pdbx_strand_id
1 'polypeptide(L)' 'MASRLRHIRIEAGALTLDYKASAEQARDVACALTQLSSDLMVTVDDEVCRDLPPLPCAGLWS' A
#
# COMPACT_ATOMS: atom_id res chain seq x y z
N MET A 1 -5.68 8.82 -17.29
CA MET A 1 -6.53 8.91 -16.09
C MET A 1 -5.61 9.13 -14.91
N ALA A 2 -5.73 10.24 -14.17
CA ALA A 2 -4.91 10.46 -12.99
C ALA A 2 -5.35 9.50 -11.89
N SER A 3 -4.65 8.37 -11.75
CA SER A 3 -4.90 7.41 -10.69
C SER A 3 -4.79 8.13 -9.36
N ARG A 4 -5.88 8.22 -8.60
CA ARG A 4 -5.86 8.80 -7.26
C ARG A 4 -4.90 7.96 -6.43
N LEU A 5 -3.81 8.59 -6.01
CA LEU A 5 -2.89 7.98 -5.06
C LEU A 5 -3.63 7.71 -3.77
N ARG A 6 -3.24 6.64 -3.10
CA ARG A 6 -3.71 6.19 -1.80
C ARG A 6 -2.50 5.97 -0.93
N HIS A 7 -2.68 6.22 0.35
CA HIS A 7 -1.73 5.79 1.36
C HIS A 7 -2.01 4.33 1.66
N ILE A 8 -0.94 3.54 1.72
CA ILE A 8 -0.96 2.15 2.18
C ILE A 8 -0.01 2.05 3.36
N ARG A 9 -0.57 1.60 4.48
CA ARG A 9 0.15 1.31 5.71
C ARG A 9 0.14 -0.19 5.94
N ILE A 10 1.32 -0.78 6.10
CA ILE A 10 1.51 -2.20 6.36
C ILE A 10 2.17 -2.34 7.73
N GLU A 11 1.53 -3.11 8.60
CA GLU A 11 1.95 -3.33 9.98
C GLU A 11 2.22 -4.82 10.20
N ALA A 12 3.40 -5.14 10.72
CA ALA A 12 3.87 -6.50 11.00
C ALA A 12 4.55 -6.51 12.38
N GLY A 13 3.75 -6.61 13.44
CA GLY A 13 4.23 -6.45 14.81
C GLY A 13 4.77 -5.03 15.07
N ALA A 14 6.06 -4.92 15.39
CA ALA A 14 6.72 -3.62 15.61
C ALA A 14 7.15 -2.92 14.31
N LEU A 15 7.04 -3.60 13.15
CA LEU A 15 7.39 -3.02 11.86
C LEU A 15 6.19 -2.28 11.27
N THR A 16 6.42 -1.04 10.85
CA THR A 16 5.46 -0.20 10.13
C THR A 16 6.09 0.26 8.83
N LEU A 17 5.37 0.10 7.73
CA LEU A 17 5.79 0.56 6.41
C LEU A 17 4.66 1.39 5.79
N ASP A 18 4.94 2.65 5.48
CA ASP A 18 3.99 3.58 4.86
C ASP A 18 4.44 3.91 3.43
N TYR A 19 3.56 3.68 2.45
CA TYR A 19 3.82 3.98 1.04
C TYR A 19 2.65 4.70 0.38
N LYS A 20 2.87 5.26 -0.81
CA LYS A 20 1.82 5.71 -1.72
C LYS A 20 1.68 4.80 -2.94
N ALA A 21 0.46 4.56 -3.37
CA ALA A 21 0.16 3.68 -4.50
C ALA A 21 -1.11 4.11 -5.23
N SER A 22 -1.33 3.63 -6.45
CA SER A 22 -2.67 3.74 -7.05
C SER A 22 -3.68 2.90 -6.25
N ALA A 23 -4.98 3.19 -6.39
CA ALA A 23 -6.03 2.39 -5.76
C ALA A 23 -5.98 0.90 -6.15
N GLU A 24 -5.61 0.61 -7.40
CA GLU A 24 -5.47 -0.77 -7.90
C GLU A 24 -4.28 -1.47 -7.23
N GLN A 25 -3.11 -0.84 -7.24
CA GLN A 25 -1.90 -1.36 -6.59
C GLN A 25 -2.12 -1.57 -5.09
N ALA A 26 -2.74 -0.61 -4.40
CA ALA A 26 -3.03 -0.72 -2.98
C ALA A 26 -3.96 -1.89 -2.69
N ARG A 27 -4.99 -2.10 -3.52
CA ARG A 27 -5.92 -3.23 -3.39
C ARG A 27 -5.21 -4.57 -3.58
N ASP A 28 -4.40 -4.68 -4.63
CA ASP A 28 -3.73 -5.93 -4.98
C ASP A 28 -2.70 -6.32 -3.91
N VAL A 29 -1.92 -5.36 -3.41
CA VAL A 29 -0.98 -5.59 -2.31
C VAL A 29 -1.71 -5.94 -1.01
N ALA A 30 -2.78 -5.22 -0.65
CA ALA A 30 -3.57 -5.56 0.54
C ALA A 30 -4.14 -6.99 0.46
N CYS A 31 -4.67 -7.36 -0.71
CA CYS A 31 -5.21 -8.69 -0.97
C CYS A 31 -4.12 -9.78 -0.87
N ALA A 32 -2.93 -9.54 -1.42
CA ALA A 32 -1.84 -10.51 -1.38
C ALA A 32 -1.26 -10.68 0.04
N LEU A 33 -1.06 -9.59 0.77
CA LEU A 33 -0.47 -9.64 2.12
C LEU A 33 -1.43 -10.25 3.14
N THR A 34 -2.72 -9.91 3.08
CA THR A 34 -3.75 -10.49 3.97
C THR A 34 -3.95 -11.99 3.73
N GLN A 35 -3.66 -12.49 2.52
CA GLN A 35 -3.64 -13.93 2.23
C GLN A 35 -2.36 -14.63 2.70
N LEU A 36 -1.23 -13.92 2.76
CA LEU A 36 0.06 -14.48 3.14
C LEU A 36 0.14 -14.74 4.65
N SER A 37 -0.38 -13.82 5.47
CA SER A 37 -0.32 -13.93 6.92
C SER A 37 -1.43 -13.10 7.58
N SER A 38 -2.09 -13.69 8.57
CA SER A 38 -3.10 -13.01 9.39
C SER A 38 -2.51 -12.04 10.42
N ASP A 39 -1.19 -12.08 10.65
CA ASP A 39 -0.48 -11.16 11.53
C ASP A 39 -0.12 -9.84 10.82
N LEU A 40 -0.34 -9.75 9.51
CA LEU A 40 -0.16 -8.54 8.73
C LEU A 40 -1.45 -7.74 8.71
N MET A 41 -1.38 -6.50 9.21
CA MET A 41 -2.46 -5.53 9.09
C MET A 41 -2.13 -4.56 7.95
N VAL A 42 -3.04 -4.46 6.98
CA VAL A 42 -2.90 -3.53 5.86
C VAL A 42 -4.05 -2.54 5.89
N THR A 43 -3.72 -1.27 5.99
CA THR A 43 -4.67 -0.16 5.97
C THR A 43 -4.48 0.64 4.69
N VAL A 44 -5.56 0.97 4.01
CA VAL A 44 -5.55 1.80 2.80
C VAL A 44 -6.49 2.97 3.00
N ASP A 45 -5.97 4.18 2.84
CA ASP A 45 -6.73 5.41 3.05
C ASP A 45 -6.44 6.48 1.97
N ASP A 46 -7.29 7.51 1.94
CA ASP A 46 -7.19 8.67 1.03
C ASP A 46 -6.18 9.74 1.53
N GLU A 47 -5.60 9.52 2.71
CA GLU A 47 -4.59 10.24 3.50
C GLU A 47 -3.25 10.50 2.84
N VAL A 48 -3.18 10.90 1.57
CA VAL A 48 -1.89 10.88 0.86
C VAL A 48 -0.95 12.00 1.32
N CYS A 49 0.00 11.65 2.18
CA CYS A 49 1.17 12.48 2.44
C CYS A 49 2.11 12.48 1.22
N ARG A 50 2.47 13.67 0.72
CA ARG A 50 3.24 13.82 -0.53
C ARG A 50 4.65 13.24 -0.43
N ASP A 51 5.21 13.25 0.78
CA ASP A 51 6.58 12.82 1.07
C ASP A 51 6.74 11.30 1.21
N LEU A 52 5.65 10.53 1.24
CA LEU A 52 5.75 9.08 1.30
C LEU A 52 6.35 8.49 0.03
N PRO A 53 7.21 7.46 0.14
CA PRO A 53 7.75 6.79 -1.03
C PRO A 53 6.64 6.02 -1.77
N PRO A 54 6.72 5.88 -3.11
CA PRO A 54 5.83 4.99 -3.83
C PRO A 54 6.04 3.53 -3.40
N LEU A 55 5.04 2.68 -3.61
CA LEU A 55 5.20 1.23 -3.42
C LEU A 55 6.43 0.72 -4.20
N PRO A 56 7.23 -0.17 -3.60
CA PRO A 56 8.30 -0.86 -4.33
C PRO A 56 7.74 -1.53 -5.58
N CYS A 57 8.47 -1.44 -6.69
CA CYS A 57 8.06 -2.01 -7.98
C CYS A 57 6.73 -1.47 -8.54
N ALA A 58 6.18 -0.35 -8.03
CA ALA A 58 4.96 0.26 -8.57
C ALA A 58 4.99 0.46 -10.10
N GLY A 59 6.16 0.78 -10.67
CA GLY A 59 6.33 0.94 -12.12
C GLY A 59 6.22 -0.34 -12.95
N LEU A 60 6.19 -1.53 -12.34
CA LEU A 60 6.03 -2.81 -13.03
C LEU A 60 4.56 -3.23 -13.18
N TRP A 61 3.64 -2.64 -12.39
CA TRP A 61 2.19 -2.82 -12.53
C TRP A 61 1.66 -1.86 -13.61
N SER A 62 1.92 -2.20 -14.87
CA SER A 62 1.44 -1.49 -16.07
C SER A 62 0.24 -2.17 -16.70
#